data_AF-A0A956NH04-F1
#
_entry.id   AF-A0A956NH04-F1
#
_cell.length_a   1.000
_cell.length_b   1.000
_cell.length_c   1.000
_cell.angle_alpha   90.00
_cell.angle_beta   90.00
_cell.angle_gamma   90.00
#
_symmetry.space_group_name_H-M   'P 1'
#
loop_
_entity.id
_entity.type
_entity.pdbx_description
1 polymer ?
#
loop_
_entity_poly.entity_id
_entity_poly.type
_entity_poly.pdbx_seq_one_letter_code
_entity_poly.pdbx_strand_id
1 'polypeptide(L)'
;MTDWTILWPSASQAAVSAADTIPTDLSSRLDPIIDAREPRFRALLLAWADRALDEETIEAEFEDERYVLESELLAVDGMPMDVATSAAAAVLDVIEAGLREGIAL
;
A
#
# COMPACT_ATOMS: atom_id res chain seq x y z
N MET A 1 -12.90 -8.99 -11.02
CA MET A 1 -13.05 -9.29 -9.59
C MET A 1 -11.74 -9.83 -9.08
N THR A 2 -11.03 -9.04 -8.29
CA THR A 2 -9.65 -9.32 -7.86
C THR A 2 -9.66 -9.90 -6.44
N ASP A 3 -8.97 -11.01 -6.22
CA ASP A 3 -8.90 -11.67 -4.92
C ASP A 3 -7.89 -10.96 -4.00
N TRP A 4 -8.24 -10.69 -2.73
CA TRP A 4 -7.32 -10.08 -1.74
C TRP A 4 -5.98 -10.82 -1.65
N THR A 5 -6.02 -12.15 -1.68
CA THR A 5 -4.83 -13.02 -1.60
C THR A 5 -3.88 -12.87 -2.80
N ILE A 6 -4.35 -12.24 -3.88
CA ILE A 6 -3.56 -11.86 -5.06
C ILE A 6 -3.25 -10.36 -5.04
N LEU A 7 -4.20 -9.53 -4.60
CA LEU A 7 -4.09 -8.08 -4.57
C LEU A 7 -2.95 -7.62 -3.65
N TRP A 8 -2.91 -8.12 -2.42
CA TRP A 8 -1.90 -7.68 -1.46
C TRP A 8 -0.46 -8.04 -1.89
N PRO A 9 -0.15 -9.29 -2.27
CA PRO A 9 1.18 -9.60 -2.82
C PRO A 9 1.56 -8.76 -4.03
N SER A 10 0.59 -8.42 -4.89
CA SER A 10 0.83 -7.55 -6.05
C SER A 10 1.17 -6.11 -5.62
N ALA A 11 0.47 -5.57 -4.62
CA ALA A 11 0.73 -4.24 -4.08
C ALA A 11 2.10 -4.16 -3.40
N SER A 12 2.44 -5.16 -2.58
CA SER A 12 3.77 -5.24 -1.96
C SER A 12 4.89 -5.33 -3.01
N GLN A 13 4.71 -6.18 -4.02
CA GLN A 13 5.68 -6.30 -5.12
C GLN A 13 5.81 -5.01 -5.92
N ALA A 14 4.73 -4.25 -6.11
CA ALA A 14 4.77 -2.96 -6.80
C ALA A 14 5.64 -1.94 -6.05
N ALA A 15 5.51 -1.87 -4.72
CA ALA A 15 6.33 -1.01 -3.88
C ALA A 15 7.82 -1.38 -3.92
N VAL A 16 8.14 -2.67 -3.83
CA VAL A 16 9.53 -3.15 -3.96
C VAL A 16 10.09 -2.82 -5.34
N SER A 17 9.29 -2.98 -6.39
CA SER A 17 9.71 -2.65 -7.77
C SER A 17 9.92 -1.14 -7.97
N ALA A 18 9.11 -0.31 -7.34
CA ALA A 18 9.27 1.15 -7.34
C ALA A 18 10.54 1.62 -6.59
N ALA A 19 11.12 0.73 -5.78
CA ALA A 19 12.34 0.97 -5.01
C ALA A 19 13.56 0.23 -5.56
N ASP A 20 13.53 -0.28 -6.80
CA ASP A 20 14.60 -1.11 -7.39
C ASP A 20 15.98 -0.42 -7.51
N THR A 21 16.01 0.90 -7.34
CA THR A 21 17.22 1.73 -7.41
C THR A 21 18.03 1.77 -6.11
N ILE A 22 17.51 1.27 -4.99
CA ILE A 22 18.20 1.33 -3.68
C ILE A 22 19.06 0.08 -3.41
N PRO A 23 20.10 0.20 -2.56
CA PRO A 23 20.87 -0.93 -2.07
C PRO A 23 20.00 -2.06 -1.47
N THR A 24 20.43 -3.32 -1.66
CA THR A 24 19.69 -4.51 -1.22
C THR A 24 19.38 -4.53 0.28
N ASP A 25 20.27 -3.96 1.11
CA ASP A 25 20.04 -3.85 2.55
C ASP A 25 18.87 -2.91 2.87
N LEU A 26 18.72 -1.79 2.17
CA LEU A 26 17.54 -0.92 2.30
C LEU A 26 16.29 -1.56 1.72
N SER A 27 16.40 -2.22 0.57
CA SER A 27 15.30 -2.96 -0.06
C SER A 27 14.72 -4.02 0.89
N SER A 28 15.57 -4.76 1.61
CA SER A 28 15.12 -5.76 2.60
C SER A 28 14.38 -5.19 3.81
N ARG A 29 14.43 -3.86 4.03
CA ARG A 29 13.73 -3.17 5.12
C ARG A 29 12.34 -2.67 4.69
N LEU A 30 12.02 -2.69 3.39
CA LEU A 30 10.72 -2.28 2.87
C LEU A 30 9.62 -3.28 3.22
N ASP A 31 9.86 -4.56 2.91
CA ASP A 31 8.91 -5.66 3.10
C ASP A 31 8.23 -5.64 4.48
N PRO A 32 8.97 -5.62 5.62
CA PRO A 32 8.31 -5.65 6.93
C PRO A 32 7.48 -4.40 7.24
N ILE A 33 7.82 -3.24 6.66
CA ILE A 33 7.04 -1.99 6.85
C ILE A 33 5.76 -2.07 6.03
N ILE A 34 5.86 -2.51 4.78
CA ILE A 34 4.71 -2.67 3.88
C ILE A 34 3.77 -3.75 4.44
N ASP A 35 4.28 -4.93 4.78
CA ASP A 35 3.51 -6.05 5.35
C ASP A 35 2.79 -5.67 6.64
N ALA A 36 3.38 -4.79 7.47
CA ALA A 36 2.71 -4.30 8.68
C ALA A 36 1.42 -3.51 8.37
N ARG A 37 1.27 -2.97 7.15
CA ARG A 37 0.05 -2.27 6.70
C ARG A 37 -1.05 -3.21 6.20
N GLU A 38 -0.73 -4.46 5.85
CA GLU A 38 -1.71 -5.42 5.29
C GLU A 38 -3.03 -5.45 6.08
N PRO A 39 -3.02 -5.62 7.42
CA PRO A 39 -4.26 -5.79 8.17
C PRO A 39 -5.15 -4.56 8.11
N ARG A 40 -4.54 -3.37 7.99
CA ARG A 40 -5.24 -2.10 7.96
C ARG A 40 -5.94 -1.87 6.62
N PHE A 41 -5.23 -2.07 5.50
CA PHE A 41 -5.84 -2.02 4.16
C PHE A 41 -6.97 -3.05 4.02
N ARG A 42 -6.75 -4.28 4.51
CA ARG A 42 -7.79 -5.31 4.50
C ARG A 42 -9.04 -4.87 5.26
N ALA A 43 -8.88 -4.27 6.44
CA ALA A 43 -10.00 -3.80 7.24
C ALA A 43 -10.79 -2.67 6.56
N LEU A 44 -10.10 -1.72 5.93
CA LEU A 44 -10.74 -0.64 5.17
C LEU A 44 -11.56 -1.18 3.99
N LEU A 45 -10.98 -2.12 3.24
CA LEU A 45 -11.67 -2.75 2.12
C LEU A 45 -12.89 -3.57 2.56
N LEU A 46 -12.81 -4.29 3.68
CA LEU A 46 -13.96 -5.01 4.24
C LEU A 46 -15.07 -4.04 4.66
N ALA A 47 -14.71 -2.94 5.33
CA ALA A 47 -15.69 -1.91 5.71
C ALA A 47 -16.36 -1.26 4.49
N TRP A 48 -15.61 -1.03 3.40
CA TRP A 48 -16.15 -0.59 2.13
C TRP A 48 -17.10 -1.61 1.49
N ALA A 49 -16.69 -2.87 1.42
CA ALA A 49 -17.53 -3.94 0.85
C ALA A 49 -18.83 -4.14 1.64
N ASP A 50 -18.79 -3.98 2.96
CA ASP A 50 -19.94 -3.99 3.85
C ASP A 50 -20.76 -2.69 3.82
N ARG A 51 -20.36 -1.71 2.98
CA ARG A 51 -20.99 -0.38 2.85
C ARG A 51 -21.03 0.43 4.16
N ALA A 52 -20.08 0.17 5.05
CA ALA A 52 -19.86 0.94 6.26
C ALA A 52 -19.06 2.23 6.00
N LEU A 53 -18.32 2.28 4.89
CA LEU A 53 -17.64 3.46 4.37
C LEU A 53 -18.27 3.89 3.04
N ASP A 54 -18.41 5.20 2.84
CA ASP A 54 -18.71 5.78 1.53
C ASP A 54 -17.41 6.12 0.77
N GLU A 55 -17.57 6.54 -0.50
CA GLU A 55 -16.46 6.66 -1.47
C GLU A 55 -15.48 7.73 -1.02
N GLU A 56 -16.02 8.87 -0.58
CA GLU A 56 -15.24 9.97 -0.03
C GLU A 56 -14.46 9.54 1.22
N THR A 57 -15.07 8.74 2.09
CA THR A 57 -14.41 8.26 3.31
C THR A 57 -13.30 7.27 2.99
N ILE A 58 -13.51 6.28 2.12
CA ILE A 58 -12.45 5.31 1.80
C ILE A 58 -11.27 5.98 1.07
N GLU A 59 -11.54 6.94 0.18
CA GLU A 59 -10.50 7.71 -0.51
C GLU A 59 -9.65 8.51 0.49
N ALA A 60 -10.29 9.19 1.45
CA ALA A 60 -9.59 9.91 2.51
C ALA A 60 -8.75 8.98 3.39
N GLU A 61 -9.28 7.82 3.76
CA GLU A 61 -8.56 6.81 4.54
C GLU A 61 -7.37 6.24 3.78
N PHE A 62 -7.49 5.98 2.47
CA PHE A 62 -6.35 5.55 1.65
C PHE A 62 -5.29 6.63 1.54
N GLU A 63 -5.67 7.89 1.36
CA GLU A 63 -4.73 9.01 1.35
C GLU A 63 -3.96 9.13 2.68
N ASP A 64 -4.65 8.98 3.82
CA ASP A 64 -3.99 8.94 5.14
C ASP A 64 -3.03 7.75 5.26
N GLU A 65 -3.43 6.57 4.81
CA GLU A 65 -2.57 5.38 4.79
C GLU A 65 -1.35 5.58 3.89
N ARG A 66 -1.48 6.32 2.78
CA ARG A 66 -0.35 6.74 1.93
C ARG A 66 0.68 7.50 2.75
N TYR A 67 0.22 8.54 3.44
CA TYR A 67 1.08 9.44 4.20
C TYR A 67 1.76 8.71 5.35
N VAL A 68 1.05 7.80 6.01
CA VAL A 68 1.62 6.98 7.07
C VAL A 68 2.71 6.07 6.50
N LEU A 69 2.42 5.34 5.42
CA LEU A 69 3.40 4.44 4.80
C LEU A 69 4.63 5.21 4.29
N GLU A 70 4.43 6.34 3.60
CA GLU A 70 5.52 7.22 3.16
C GLU A 70 6.39 7.67 4.34
N SER A 71 5.77 8.09 5.45
CA SER A 71 6.48 8.53 6.65
C SER A 71 7.27 7.40 7.31
N GLU A 72 6.70 6.19 7.37
CA GLU A 72 7.38 5.01 7.93
C GLU A 72 8.57 4.59 7.05
N LEU A 73 8.42 4.67 5.73
CA LEU A 73 9.51 4.41 4.78
C LEU A 73 10.61 5.48 4.90
N LEU A 74 10.26 6.76 5.01
CA LEU A 74 11.21 7.86 5.23
C LEU A 74 11.98 7.75 6.55
N ALA A 75 11.40 7.10 7.56
CA ALA A 75 12.07 6.85 8.83
C ALA A 75 13.18 5.79 8.73
N VAL A 76 13.26 5.06 7.63
CA VAL A 76 14.36 4.12 7.33
C VAL A 76 15.62 4.93 7.04
N ASP A 77 16.61 4.83 7.95
CA ASP A 77 17.92 5.49 7.76
C ASP A 77 18.51 5.16 6.37
N GLY A 78 18.84 6.22 5.62
CA GLY A 78 19.36 6.13 4.26
C GLY A 78 18.31 6.08 3.13
N MET A 79 17.01 6.09 3.44
CA MET A 79 15.95 6.05 2.42
C MET A 79 15.83 7.37 1.65
N PRO A 80 15.94 7.37 0.32
CA PRO A 80 15.66 8.55 -0.50
C PRO A 80 14.16 8.91 -0.46
N MET A 81 13.86 10.21 -0.45
CA MET A 81 12.48 10.70 -0.36
C MET A 81 11.63 10.29 -1.55
N ASP A 82 12.17 10.44 -2.76
CA ASP A 82 11.52 10.05 -4.01
C ASP A 82 11.20 8.54 -4.05
N VAL A 83 12.07 7.70 -3.47
CA VAL A 83 11.83 6.26 -3.35
C VAL A 83 10.71 5.96 -2.36
N ALA A 84 10.72 6.58 -1.17
CA ALA A 84 9.66 6.39 -0.17
C ALA A 84 8.29 6.80 -0.71
N THR A 85 8.20 7.97 -1.35
CA THR A 85 6.97 8.45 -2.00
C THR A 85 6.51 7.50 -3.11
N SER A 86 7.43 7.06 -3.98
CA SER A 86 7.10 6.17 -5.10
C SER A 86 6.63 4.78 -4.63
N ALA A 87 7.28 4.22 -3.62
CA ALA A 87 6.90 2.93 -3.05
C ALA A 87 5.53 2.98 -2.37
N ALA A 88 5.25 4.02 -1.58
CA ALA A 88 3.95 4.20 -0.93
C ALA A 88 2.83 4.38 -1.97
N ALA A 89 3.06 5.20 -3.00
CA ALA A 89 2.11 5.40 -4.10
C ALA A 89 1.83 4.09 -4.85
N ALA A 90 2.86 3.29 -5.14
CA ALA A 90 2.71 2.03 -5.87
C ALA A 90 1.84 0.99 -5.13
N VAL A 91 1.86 0.96 -3.78
CA VAL A 91 0.93 0.11 -3.00
C VAL A 91 -0.52 0.53 -3.27
N LEU A 92 -0.79 1.82 -3.16
CA LEU A 92 -2.15 2.36 -3.29
C LEU A 92 -2.68 2.27 -4.71
N ASP A 93 -1.86 2.55 -5.71
CA ASP A 93 -2.26 2.44 -7.12
C ASP A 93 -2.81 1.03 -7.42
N VAL A 94 -2.18 -0.01 -6.88
CA VAL A 94 -2.65 -1.40 -7.03
C VAL A 94 -3.96 -1.62 -6.28
N ILE A 95 -4.07 -1.15 -5.03
CA ILE A 95 -5.27 -1.32 -4.21
C ILE A 95 -6.47 -0.59 -4.82
N GLU A 96 -6.30 0.67 -5.24
CA GLU A 96 -7.32 1.46 -5.91
C GLU A 96 -7.76 0.86 -7.25
N ALA A 97 -6.81 0.38 -8.05
CA ALA A 97 -7.13 -0.33 -9.29
C ALA A 97 -7.97 -1.58 -9.00
N GLY A 98 -7.59 -2.36 -7.98
CA GLY A 98 -8.37 -3.49 -7.50
C GLY A 98 -9.79 -3.09 -7.09
N LEU A 99 -9.94 -1.97 -6.37
CA LEU A 99 -11.23 -1.45 -5.92
C LEU A 99 -12.16 -1.14 -7.10
N ARG A 100 -11.64 -0.46 -8.13
CA ARG A 100 -12.38 -0.10 -9.35
C ARG A 100 -12.81 -1.33 -10.16
N GLU A 101 -12.02 -2.41 -10.14
CA GLU A 101 -12.34 -3.69 -10.79
C GLU A 101 -13.28 -4.60 -9.99
N GLY A 102 -13.59 -4.19 -8.75
CA GLY A 102 -14.33 -4.97 -7.76
C GLY A 102 -13.43 -6.02 -7.10
N ILE A 103 -13.31 -5.97 -5.78
CA ILE A 103 -12.47 -6.92 -5.02
C ILE A 103 -13.37 -8.03 -4.44
N ALA A 104 -12.93 -9.28 -4.56
CA ALA A 104 -13.42 -10.40 -3.75
C ALA A 104 -12.56 -10.47 -2.48
N LEU A 105 -13.19 -10.21 -1.32
CA LEU A 105 -12.56 -10.16 0.00
C LEU A 105 -12.80 -11.43 0.82
#